data_AF-A0A534WJN9-F1
#
_entry.id   AF-A0A534WJN9-F1
#
_cell.length_a   1.000
_cell.length_b   1.000
_cell.length_c   1.000
_cell.angle_alpha   90.00
_cell.angle_beta   90.00
_cell.angle_gamma   90.00
#
_symmetry.space_group_name_H-M   'P 1'
#
loop_
_entity.id
_entity.type
_entity.pdbx_description
1 polymer ?
#
loop_
_entity_poly.entity_id
_entity_poly.type
_entity_poly.pdbx_seq_one_letter_code
_entity_poly.pdbx_strand_id
1 'polypeptide(L)'
;MSIDPAAVAIMGGGTIRFTAAVAGTADTAVIWSTDAGTIDQDGIYTAPAAPGTFSVTARSHADPGRSATASVSVSTISVTLSPQTITLAPGGMQQFTASVTGSTDPRVSWTVTEGPQGGSIDGAGTYTAPSGTGTFHLVAASIADPSRTATAVVSVVRPAGVWVSVTPRTADLPPGGTTLLAATVAGTADTRVIWTSDGGRIRQDGFYTAPQTEGTWYVTAQSLSDPTRVAVATLHVARPSQTSPVEPETVTVETGGLVAFRAHLSGTTDAEVSWSIHEGDAGGKIDALGQYVAPGDHEGIYHVVATSRTDPSKTGVATVTVQRLDLIDHGGTVAAATRTFALWWGDDKAFPSDARPLLESLLQGLDGSAWLRVTDEYMRGAHATTSFAGSLFDSSAPPAEDPAESEISDQACHSLDRSGIAPAAGDVVFVVSSIFPAGNAPFCAWHYWGLCHGQTLLVVYLPNPKGTACLRSVAGCNAFSAEATALGIFAAHEFIETITDPFITAWRDPLGQEIGDKCFGTAACFQLSTGILQLQPLYSNAAHACVQP
;
A
#
# COMPACT_ATOMS: atom_id res chain seq x y z
N MET A 1 -30.35 -0.50 -36.95
CA MET A 1 -30.36 -0.53 -35.49
C MET A 1 -29.01 -1.05 -35.04
N SER A 2 -28.40 -0.44 -34.04
CA SER A 2 -27.16 -0.91 -33.41
C SER A 2 -27.26 -0.80 -31.90
N ILE A 3 -26.42 -1.55 -31.21
CA ILE A 3 -26.27 -1.55 -29.75
C ILE A 3 -24.77 -1.41 -29.44
N ASP A 4 -24.42 -0.58 -28.47
CA ASP A 4 -23.04 -0.33 -28.05
C ASP A 4 -22.94 -0.32 -26.51
N PRO A 5 -21.99 -1.06 -25.90
CA PRO A 5 -21.06 -1.98 -26.56
C PRO A 5 -21.75 -3.20 -27.16
N ALA A 6 -21.24 -3.72 -28.28
CA ALA A 6 -21.78 -4.95 -28.91
C ALA A 6 -21.39 -6.23 -28.15
N ALA A 7 -20.29 -6.19 -27.40
CA ALA A 7 -19.89 -7.24 -26.47
C ALA A 7 -19.12 -6.65 -25.29
N VAL A 8 -19.31 -7.22 -24.10
CA VAL A 8 -18.56 -6.80 -22.90
C VAL A 8 -18.33 -7.95 -21.93
N ALA A 9 -17.24 -7.86 -21.15
CA ALA A 9 -16.97 -8.74 -20.03
C ALA A 9 -17.07 -7.95 -18.72
N ILE A 10 -17.87 -8.42 -17.76
CA ILE A 10 -18.05 -7.80 -16.45
C ILE A 10 -18.11 -8.84 -15.33
N MET A 11 -17.91 -8.40 -14.10
CA MET A 11 -18.04 -9.26 -12.92
C MET A 11 -19.51 -9.46 -12.55
N GLY A 12 -19.83 -10.61 -11.92
CA GLY A 12 -21.16 -10.86 -11.38
C GLY A 12 -21.61 -9.75 -10.43
N GLY A 13 -22.82 -9.23 -10.62
CA GLY A 13 -23.34 -8.06 -9.89
C GLY A 13 -22.83 -6.70 -10.37
N GLY A 14 -21.88 -6.65 -11.31
CA GLY A 14 -21.41 -5.42 -11.92
C GLY A 14 -22.47 -4.78 -12.83
N THR A 15 -22.36 -3.47 -13.06
CA THR A 15 -23.26 -2.70 -13.90
C THR A 15 -22.55 -2.12 -15.13
N ILE A 16 -23.28 -1.98 -16.23
CA ILE A 16 -22.80 -1.29 -17.44
C ILE A 16 -23.97 -0.67 -18.21
N ARG A 17 -23.70 0.44 -18.88
CA ARG A 17 -24.67 1.08 -19.79
C ARG A 17 -24.54 0.55 -21.21
N PHE A 18 -25.67 0.13 -21.78
CA PHE A 18 -25.84 -0.04 -23.21
C PHE A 18 -26.56 1.15 -23.82
N THR A 19 -26.15 1.53 -25.03
CA THR A 19 -26.83 2.53 -25.86
C THR A 19 -27.29 1.87 -27.15
N ALA A 20 -28.38 2.37 -27.74
CA ALA A 20 -28.90 1.85 -29.00
C ALA A 20 -29.17 3.00 -29.98
N ALA A 21 -28.85 2.80 -31.25
CA ALA A 21 -29.15 3.76 -32.32
C ALA A 21 -30.23 3.22 -33.26
N VAL A 22 -31.29 4.01 -33.44
CA VAL A 22 -32.39 3.77 -34.38
C VAL A 22 -32.33 4.85 -35.47
N ALA A 23 -32.28 4.44 -36.74
CA ALA A 23 -32.16 5.34 -37.88
C ALA A 23 -33.32 5.12 -38.87
N GLY A 24 -33.64 6.14 -39.67
CA GLY A 24 -34.70 6.08 -40.69
C GLY A 24 -36.12 6.32 -40.18
N THR A 25 -36.27 6.79 -38.93
CA THR A 25 -37.55 7.14 -38.29
C THR A 25 -37.34 8.32 -37.34
N ALA A 26 -38.39 9.09 -37.07
CA ALA A 26 -38.37 10.16 -36.05
C ALA A 26 -38.53 9.62 -34.62
N ASP A 27 -39.07 8.39 -34.47
CA ASP A 27 -39.17 7.70 -33.19
C ASP A 27 -37.93 6.83 -32.97
N THR A 28 -37.04 7.32 -32.09
CA THR A 28 -35.77 6.67 -31.77
C THR A 28 -35.81 5.85 -30.48
N ALA A 29 -36.99 5.69 -29.87
CA ALA A 29 -37.12 4.94 -28.62
C ALA A 29 -36.86 3.43 -28.84
N VAL A 30 -36.36 2.78 -27.79
CA VAL A 30 -36.13 1.33 -27.76
C VAL A 30 -36.75 0.73 -26.51
N ILE A 31 -37.07 -0.55 -26.59
CA ILE A 31 -37.49 -1.38 -25.45
C ILE A 31 -36.33 -2.32 -25.14
N TRP A 32 -35.81 -2.23 -23.93
CA TRP A 32 -34.73 -3.08 -23.44
C TRP A 32 -35.25 -4.40 -22.87
N SER A 33 -34.48 -5.46 -23.07
CA SER A 33 -34.71 -6.77 -22.47
C SER A 33 -33.40 -7.52 -22.29
N THR A 34 -33.35 -8.44 -21.34
CA THR A 34 -32.20 -9.32 -21.11
C THR A 34 -32.68 -10.74 -20.80
N ASP A 35 -31.86 -11.75 -21.09
CA ASP A 35 -32.14 -13.15 -20.75
C ASP A 35 -31.72 -13.53 -19.31
N ALA A 36 -30.85 -12.74 -18.67
CA ALA A 36 -30.53 -12.83 -17.24
C ALA A 36 -30.11 -11.47 -16.67
N GLY A 37 -30.12 -11.33 -15.34
CA GLY A 37 -29.86 -10.05 -14.68
C GLY A 37 -31.04 -9.09 -14.81
N THR A 38 -30.77 -7.79 -14.76
CA THR A 38 -31.78 -6.74 -14.94
C THR A 38 -31.28 -5.68 -15.92
N ILE A 39 -32.18 -5.12 -16.71
CA ILE A 39 -31.90 -3.92 -17.50
C ILE A 39 -33.05 -2.94 -17.37
N ASP A 40 -32.75 -1.67 -17.11
CA ASP A 40 -33.76 -0.61 -17.07
C ASP A 40 -34.00 0.02 -18.45
N GLN A 41 -34.89 1.01 -18.52
CA GLN A 41 -35.20 1.68 -19.79
C GLN A 41 -34.14 2.70 -20.23
N ASP A 42 -33.22 3.09 -19.34
CA ASP A 42 -32.07 3.96 -19.66
C ASP A 42 -30.88 3.18 -20.23
N GLY A 43 -31.03 1.84 -20.32
CA GLY A 43 -30.04 0.91 -20.84
C GLY A 43 -29.01 0.47 -19.80
N ILE A 44 -29.24 0.70 -18.50
CA ILE A 44 -28.34 0.25 -17.44
C ILE A 44 -28.62 -1.23 -17.15
N TYR A 45 -27.65 -2.07 -17.47
CA TYR A 45 -27.66 -3.50 -17.21
C TYR A 45 -26.91 -3.82 -15.92
N THR A 46 -27.50 -4.67 -15.07
CA THR A 46 -26.85 -5.28 -13.90
C THR A 46 -26.70 -6.78 -14.15
N ALA A 47 -25.46 -7.26 -14.14
CA ALA A 47 -25.17 -8.67 -14.33
C ALA A 47 -25.77 -9.54 -13.21
N PRO A 48 -26.25 -10.76 -13.52
CA PRO A 48 -26.56 -11.74 -12.48
C PRO A 48 -25.28 -12.11 -11.70
N ALA A 49 -25.45 -12.63 -10.49
CA ALA A 49 -24.31 -13.12 -9.70
C ALA A 49 -23.70 -14.42 -10.26
N ALA A 50 -24.44 -15.17 -11.08
CA ALA A 50 -23.97 -16.41 -11.68
C ALA A 50 -23.09 -16.13 -12.92
N PRO A 51 -21.95 -16.82 -13.08
CA PRO A 51 -21.13 -16.68 -14.27
C PRO A 51 -21.83 -17.28 -15.49
N GLY A 52 -21.57 -16.72 -16.67
CA GLY A 52 -22.21 -17.16 -17.91
C GLY A 52 -22.09 -16.14 -19.02
N THR A 53 -22.65 -16.47 -20.19
CA THR A 53 -22.83 -15.52 -21.29
C THR A 53 -24.30 -15.23 -21.44
N PHE A 54 -24.65 -13.95 -21.37
CA PHE A 54 -26.01 -13.42 -21.40
C PHE A 54 -26.18 -12.44 -22.55
N SER A 55 -27.42 -12.13 -22.90
CA SER A 55 -27.75 -11.26 -24.01
C SER A 55 -28.60 -10.08 -23.57
N VAL A 56 -28.18 -8.88 -23.98
CA VAL A 56 -28.97 -7.65 -23.84
C VAL A 56 -29.51 -7.28 -25.21
N THR A 57 -30.83 -7.17 -25.33
CA THR A 57 -31.50 -6.85 -26.59
C THR A 57 -32.19 -5.50 -26.50
N ALA A 58 -31.83 -4.61 -27.43
CA ALA A 58 -32.58 -3.39 -27.72
C ALA A 58 -33.54 -3.68 -28.89
N ARG A 59 -34.84 -3.45 -28.70
CA ARG A 59 -35.86 -3.58 -29.73
C ARG A 59 -36.41 -2.21 -30.12
N SER A 60 -36.51 -1.88 -31.40
CA SER A 60 -37.04 -0.59 -31.84
C SER A 60 -38.52 -0.46 -31.47
N HIS A 61 -38.91 0.70 -30.93
CA HIS A 61 -40.31 1.03 -30.66
C HIS A 61 -41.08 1.31 -31.97
N ALA A 62 -40.45 2.03 -32.91
CA ALA A 62 -41.04 2.40 -34.20
C ALA A 62 -41.28 1.21 -35.15
N ASP A 63 -40.38 0.22 -35.14
CA ASP A 63 -40.50 -1.03 -35.89
C ASP A 63 -40.12 -2.22 -35.00
N PRO A 64 -41.10 -2.85 -34.32
CA PRO A 64 -40.83 -3.99 -33.44
C PRO A 64 -40.25 -5.22 -34.15
N GLY A 65 -40.14 -5.24 -35.48
CA GLY A 65 -39.41 -6.25 -36.23
C GLY A 65 -37.89 -6.04 -36.27
N ARG A 66 -37.38 -4.92 -35.75
CA ARG A 66 -35.96 -4.56 -35.72
C ARG A 66 -35.42 -4.60 -34.30
N SER A 67 -34.33 -5.34 -34.09
CA SER A 67 -33.59 -5.38 -32.84
C SER A 67 -32.07 -5.40 -33.08
N ALA A 68 -31.32 -5.08 -32.03
CA ALA A 68 -29.88 -5.31 -31.93
C ALA A 68 -29.60 -5.99 -30.58
N THR A 69 -28.67 -6.94 -30.57
CA THR A 69 -28.35 -7.74 -29.39
C THR A 69 -26.86 -7.65 -29.08
N ALA A 70 -26.53 -7.37 -27.83
CA ALA A 70 -25.18 -7.38 -27.29
C ALA A 70 -24.94 -8.65 -26.46
N SER A 71 -23.70 -9.12 -26.45
CA SER A 71 -23.26 -10.27 -25.66
C SER A 71 -22.56 -9.81 -24.38
N VAL A 72 -22.94 -10.36 -23.23
CA VAL A 72 -22.35 -10.05 -21.93
C VAL A 72 -21.74 -11.30 -21.32
N SER A 73 -20.42 -11.32 -21.16
CA SER A 73 -19.70 -12.39 -20.47
C SER A 73 -19.52 -12.02 -19.00
N VAL A 74 -20.13 -12.80 -18.11
CA VAL A 74 -20.07 -12.60 -16.66
C VAL A 74 -19.11 -13.60 -16.04
N SER A 75 -18.10 -13.10 -15.34
CA SER A 75 -17.17 -13.92 -14.54
C SER A 75 -17.36 -13.69 -13.05
N THR A 76 -16.97 -14.69 -12.25
CA THR A 76 -16.91 -14.59 -10.78
C THR A 76 -15.52 -14.97 -10.30
N ILE A 77 -15.09 -14.40 -9.18
CA ILE A 77 -13.85 -14.81 -8.54
C ILE A 77 -13.98 -16.27 -8.08
N SER A 78 -13.03 -17.10 -8.49
CA SER A 78 -12.91 -18.49 -8.05
C SER A 78 -11.48 -18.76 -7.61
N VAL A 79 -11.34 -19.46 -6.49
CA VAL A 79 -10.05 -19.93 -5.97
C VAL A 79 -10.01 -21.44 -6.11
N THR A 80 -8.89 -21.95 -6.61
CA THR A 80 -8.59 -23.38 -6.64
C THR A 80 -7.28 -23.65 -5.93
N LEU A 81 -7.14 -24.84 -5.35
CA LEU A 81 -5.99 -25.23 -4.54
C LEU A 81 -5.51 -26.63 -4.94
N SER A 82 -4.20 -26.80 -5.09
CA SER A 82 -3.57 -28.07 -5.45
C SER A 82 -2.31 -28.33 -4.61
N PRO A 83 -2.09 -29.55 -4.09
CA PRO A 83 -3.05 -30.67 -4.09
C PRO A 83 -4.26 -30.39 -3.19
N GLN A 84 -5.42 -31.00 -3.49
CA GLN A 84 -6.62 -30.88 -2.63
C GLN A 84 -6.59 -31.82 -1.42
N THR A 85 -5.88 -32.95 -1.54
CA THR A 85 -5.67 -33.89 -0.43
C THR A 85 -4.24 -34.41 -0.46
N ILE A 86 -3.64 -34.59 0.72
CA ILE A 86 -2.30 -35.18 0.85
C ILE A 86 -2.17 -35.92 2.18
N THR A 87 -1.31 -36.95 2.21
CA THR A 87 -0.92 -37.62 3.45
C THR A 87 0.55 -37.34 3.74
N LEU A 88 0.84 -36.82 4.93
CA LEU A 88 2.19 -36.48 5.39
C LEU A 88 2.54 -37.26 6.67
N ALA A 89 3.83 -37.45 6.91
CA ALA A 89 4.33 -37.82 8.21
C ALA A 89 4.44 -36.56 9.11
N PRO A 90 4.49 -36.70 10.45
CA PRO A 90 4.72 -35.57 11.34
C PRO A 90 5.98 -34.76 10.96
N GLY A 91 5.85 -33.43 10.86
CA GLY A 91 6.92 -32.53 10.40
C GLY A 91 7.25 -32.62 8.91
N GLY A 92 6.46 -33.34 8.10
CA GLY A 92 6.60 -33.34 6.64
C GLY A 92 6.22 -32.00 6.03
N MET A 93 6.86 -31.63 4.92
CA MET A 93 6.58 -30.40 4.18
C MET A 93 5.90 -30.71 2.85
N GLN A 94 5.00 -29.83 2.40
CA GLN A 94 4.33 -29.91 1.11
C GLN A 94 4.11 -28.52 0.54
N GLN A 95 4.47 -28.33 -0.74
CA GLN A 95 4.12 -27.13 -1.49
C GLN A 95 2.66 -27.20 -1.94
N PHE A 96 1.89 -26.17 -1.64
CA PHE A 96 0.56 -25.95 -2.19
C PHE A 96 0.60 -24.78 -3.16
N THR A 97 -0.22 -24.87 -4.21
CA THR A 97 -0.40 -23.80 -5.19
C THR A 97 -1.87 -23.43 -5.26
N ALA A 98 -2.17 -22.16 -5.04
CA ALA A 98 -3.49 -21.60 -5.25
C ALA A 98 -3.54 -20.87 -6.60
N SER A 99 -4.69 -20.92 -7.28
CA SER A 99 -4.96 -20.15 -8.50
C SER A 99 -6.26 -19.40 -8.33
N VAL A 100 -6.22 -18.08 -8.56
CA VAL A 100 -7.39 -17.20 -8.56
C VAL A 100 -7.74 -16.86 -10.01
N THR A 101 -8.99 -17.09 -10.40
CA THR A 101 -9.53 -16.71 -11.71
C THR A 101 -10.68 -15.72 -11.54
N GLY A 102 -10.94 -14.89 -12.55
CA GLY A 102 -12.00 -13.87 -12.48
C GLY A 102 -11.60 -12.64 -11.67
N SER A 103 -10.32 -12.43 -11.41
CA SER A 103 -9.74 -11.25 -10.76
C SER A 103 -8.47 -10.85 -11.51
N THR A 104 -8.15 -9.55 -11.54
CA THR A 104 -6.84 -9.03 -11.99
C THR A 104 -5.76 -9.16 -10.91
N ASP A 105 -6.14 -9.30 -9.65
CA ASP A 105 -5.24 -9.64 -8.55
C ASP A 105 -5.26 -11.17 -8.32
N PRO A 106 -4.17 -11.90 -8.61
CA PRO A 106 -4.09 -13.35 -8.50
C PRO A 106 -3.70 -13.83 -7.09
N ARG A 107 -3.43 -12.92 -6.14
CA ARG A 107 -2.84 -13.27 -4.84
C ARG A 107 -3.87 -13.91 -3.90
N VAL A 108 -3.36 -14.73 -2.97
CA VAL A 108 -4.14 -15.34 -1.89
C VAL A 108 -3.52 -15.07 -0.52
N SER A 109 -4.34 -15.14 0.52
CA SER A 109 -3.89 -15.31 1.90
C SER A 109 -4.02 -16.78 2.32
N TRP A 110 -3.08 -17.26 3.13
CA TRP A 110 -3.02 -18.63 3.61
C TRP A 110 -3.36 -18.72 5.09
N THR A 111 -4.17 -19.71 5.46
CA THR A 111 -4.48 -20.01 6.87
C THR A 111 -4.58 -21.51 7.12
N VAL A 112 -4.22 -21.93 8.33
CA VAL A 112 -4.47 -23.29 8.82
C VAL A 112 -5.65 -23.22 9.77
N THR A 113 -6.74 -23.95 9.48
CA THR A 113 -8.00 -23.85 10.24
C THR A 113 -7.81 -24.20 11.72
N GLU A 114 -6.96 -25.18 12.02
CA GLU A 114 -6.66 -25.62 13.39
C GLU A 114 -5.62 -24.72 14.10
N GLY A 115 -5.21 -23.61 13.49
CA GLY A 115 -4.19 -22.71 14.02
C GLY A 115 -2.82 -23.40 14.19
N PRO A 116 -1.99 -22.99 15.17
CA PRO A 116 -0.64 -23.52 15.35
C PRO A 116 -0.55 -25.03 15.63
N GLN A 117 -1.63 -25.64 16.16
CA GLN A 117 -1.69 -27.08 16.39
C GLN A 117 -1.83 -27.88 15.10
N GLY A 118 -2.31 -27.23 14.02
CA GLY A 118 -2.43 -27.80 12.69
C GLY A 118 -1.20 -27.62 11.81
N GLY A 119 -0.09 -27.12 12.34
CA GLY A 119 1.15 -26.87 11.58
C GLY A 119 1.33 -25.39 11.24
N SER A 120 2.13 -25.11 10.22
CA SER A 120 2.39 -23.76 9.72
C SER A 120 2.40 -23.72 8.19
N ILE A 121 2.13 -22.55 7.60
CA ILE A 121 2.29 -22.29 6.17
C ILE A 121 2.89 -20.90 5.95
N ASP A 122 3.78 -20.78 4.98
CA ASP A 122 4.37 -19.50 4.57
C ASP A 122 3.58 -18.81 3.44
N GLY A 123 3.96 -17.57 3.10
CA GLY A 123 3.31 -16.81 2.02
C GLY A 123 3.51 -17.41 0.61
N ALA A 124 4.50 -18.29 0.44
CA ALA A 124 4.75 -18.98 -0.82
C ALA A 124 3.90 -20.27 -0.96
N GLY A 125 3.19 -20.69 0.08
CA GLY A 125 2.36 -21.89 0.08
C GLY A 125 3.06 -23.16 0.57
N THR A 126 4.22 -23.05 1.22
CA THR A 126 4.92 -24.20 1.81
C THR A 126 4.33 -24.54 3.18
N TYR A 127 3.58 -25.63 3.26
CA TYR A 127 3.00 -26.12 4.51
C TYR A 127 3.95 -27.08 5.23
N THR A 128 4.06 -26.95 6.55
CA THR A 128 4.78 -27.87 7.46
C THR A 128 3.80 -28.52 8.42
N ALA A 129 3.70 -29.85 8.36
CA ALA A 129 2.82 -30.65 9.21
C ALA A 129 3.21 -30.58 10.69
N PRO A 130 2.23 -30.62 11.62
CA PRO A 130 2.51 -30.65 13.05
C PRO A 130 3.13 -31.98 13.49
N SER A 131 3.56 -32.05 14.76
CA SER A 131 4.11 -33.26 15.38
C SER A 131 3.04 -34.30 15.75
N GLY A 132 1.79 -33.86 15.89
CA GLY A 132 0.62 -34.68 16.15
C GLY A 132 0.04 -35.30 14.88
N THR A 133 -0.51 -36.51 15.00
CA THR A 133 -1.30 -37.14 13.93
C THR A 133 -2.72 -36.58 13.94
N GLY A 134 -3.33 -36.44 12.77
CA GLY A 134 -4.67 -35.88 12.65
C GLY A 134 -5.05 -35.57 11.21
N THR A 135 -6.20 -34.95 11.05
CA THR A 135 -6.62 -34.33 9.78
C THR A 135 -6.67 -32.83 10.00
N PHE A 136 -6.03 -32.08 9.12
CA PHE A 136 -5.89 -30.62 9.19
C PHE A 136 -6.36 -29.98 7.89
N HIS A 137 -6.72 -28.71 7.94
CA HIS A 137 -7.28 -27.99 6.81
C HIS A 137 -6.46 -26.75 6.49
N LEU A 138 -6.03 -26.66 5.24
CA LEU A 138 -5.36 -25.51 4.69
C LEU A 138 -6.33 -24.72 3.82
N VAL A 139 -6.47 -23.43 4.09
CA VAL A 139 -7.39 -22.55 3.36
C VAL A 139 -6.58 -21.47 2.64
N ALA A 140 -6.82 -21.33 1.34
CA ALA A 140 -6.40 -20.19 0.53
C ALA A 140 -7.62 -19.28 0.28
N ALA A 141 -7.53 -18.00 0.60
CA ALA A 141 -8.56 -16.99 0.34
C ALA A 141 -8.06 -15.94 -0.64
N SER A 142 -8.90 -15.51 -1.59
CA SER A 142 -8.52 -14.43 -2.52
C SER A 142 -8.29 -13.11 -1.79
N ILE A 143 -7.26 -12.36 -2.16
CA ILE A 143 -7.06 -11.00 -1.64
C ILE A 143 -8.12 -10.03 -2.20
N ALA A 144 -8.52 -10.20 -3.47
CA ALA A 144 -9.52 -9.36 -4.11
C ALA A 144 -10.96 -9.56 -3.58
N ASP A 145 -11.26 -10.74 -3.07
CA ASP A 145 -12.54 -11.06 -2.41
C ASP A 145 -12.31 -12.16 -1.37
N PRO A 146 -12.09 -11.80 -0.09
CA PRO A 146 -11.80 -12.77 0.97
C PRO A 146 -12.93 -13.78 1.23
N SER A 147 -14.14 -13.58 0.71
CA SER A 147 -15.23 -14.55 0.81
C SER A 147 -15.03 -15.77 -0.10
N ARG A 148 -14.13 -15.67 -1.10
CA ARG A 148 -13.81 -16.75 -2.03
C ARG A 148 -12.59 -17.51 -1.56
N THR A 149 -12.81 -18.78 -1.23
CA THR A 149 -11.79 -19.65 -0.64
C THR A 149 -11.72 -21.01 -1.32
N ALA A 150 -10.59 -21.69 -1.14
CA ALA A 150 -10.39 -23.10 -1.45
C ALA A 150 -9.72 -23.78 -0.26
N THR A 151 -10.15 -25.01 0.05
CA THR A 151 -9.65 -25.79 1.18
C THR A 151 -9.00 -27.08 0.71
N ALA A 152 -7.82 -27.39 1.25
CA ALA A 152 -7.15 -28.68 1.11
C ALA A 152 -7.14 -29.43 2.44
N VAL A 153 -7.21 -30.76 2.36
CA VAL A 153 -7.19 -31.66 3.52
C VAL A 153 -5.83 -32.33 3.64
N VAL A 154 -5.20 -32.19 4.79
CA VAL A 154 -3.90 -32.79 5.11
C VAL A 154 -4.09 -33.87 6.18
N SER A 155 -3.86 -35.14 5.82
CA SER A 155 -3.83 -36.24 6.78
C SER A 155 -2.41 -36.47 7.27
N VAL A 156 -2.16 -36.25 8.56
CA VAL A 156 -0.88 -36.54 9.19
C VAL A 156 -0.96 -37.88 9.89
N VAL A 157 -0.25 -38.87 9.37
CA VAL A 157 -0.23 -40.23 9.90
C VAL A 157 1.20 -40.66 10.21
N ARG A 158 1.38 -41.38 11.31
CA ARG A 158 2.64 -42.11 11.52
C ARG A 158 2.61 -43.36 10.63
N PRO A 159 3.65 -43.61 9.83
CA PRO A 159 3.77 -44.88 9.12
C PRO A 159 3.69 -46.06 10.10
N ALA A 160 3.08 -47.17 9.68
CA ALA A 160 3.09 -48.40 10.46
C ALA A 160 4.52 -48.96 10.57
N GLY A 161 4.94 -49.34 11.77
CA GLY A 161 6.29 -49.83 12.08
C GLY A 161 7.15 -48.81 12.83
N VAL A 162 8.43 -49.12 12.99
CA VAL A 162 9.40 -48.24 13.65
C VAL A 162 9.68 -47.04 12.75
N TRP A 163 9.68 -45.85 13.33
CA TRP A 163 10.13 -44.64 12.64
C TRP A 163 10.93 -43.75 13.59
N VAL A 164 11.83 -42.96 13.00
CA VAL A 164 12.76 -42.07 13.69
C VAL A 164 12.57 -40.65 13.17
N SER A 165 12.70 -39.64 14.04
CA SER A 165 12.81 -38.24 13.67
C SER A 165 13.89 -37.54 14.49
N VAL A 166 14.52 -36.50 13.94
CA VAL A 166 15.51 -35.66 14.64
C VAL A 166 15.00 -34.22 14.73
N THR A 167 15.23 -33.57 15.86
CA THR A 167 14.92 -32.15 16.11
C THR A 167 16.13 -31.43 16.73
N PRO A 168 16.52 -30.25 16.22
CA PRO A 168 16.05 -29.64 14.99
C PRO A 168 16.45 -30.46 13.74
N ARG A 169 15.65 -30.39 12.67
CA ARG A 169 15.99 -31.01 11.38
C ARG A 169 17.05 -30.21 10.61
N THR A 170 17.12 -28.91 10.84
CA THR A 170 18.11 -28.00 10.26
C THR A 170 18.67 -27.06 11.31
N ALA A 171 19.96 -26.74 11.23
CA ALA A 171 20.55 -25.69 12.07
C ALA A 171 21.74 -25.02 11.37
N ASP A 172 21.85 -23.71 11.52
CA ASP A 172 22.99 -22.91 11.05
C ASP A 172 23.99 -22.73 12.21
N LEU A 173 25.26 -23.02 11.95
CA LEU A 173 26.32 -23.00 12.96
C LEU A 173 27.57 -22.30 12.43
N PRO A 174 28.29 -21.50 13.24
CA PRO A 174 29.64 -21.09 12.88
C PRO A 174 30.62 -22.28 12.90
N PRO A 175 31.81 -22.16 12.27
CA PRO A 175 32.89 -23.12 12.44
C PRO A 175 33.18 -23.41 13.92
N GLY A 176 33.13 -24.69 14.33
CA GLY A 176 33.26 -25.10 15.73
C GLY A 176 32.04 -24.86 16.63
N GLY A 177 30.94 -24.34 16.10
CA GLY A 177 29.67 -24.14 16.81
C GLY A 177 29.08 -25.45 17.33
N THR A 178 28.14 -25.37 18.27
CA THR A 178 27.52 -26.56 18.88
C THR A 178 26.00 -26.47 18.87
N THR A 179 25.33 -27.62 18.79
CA THR A 179 23.88 -27.74 18.94
C THR A 179 23.52 -29.08 19.59
N LEU A 180 22.34 -29.16 20.20
CA LEU A 180 21.81 -30.41 20.74
C LEU A 180 20.72 -30.93 19.83
N LEU A 181 20.91 -32.14 19.30
CA LEU A 181 19.94 -32.85 18.49
C LEU A 181 19.21 -33.88 19.36
N ALA A 182 17.89 -33.90 19.30
CA ALA A 182 17.06 -34.91 19.95
C ALA A 182 16.48 -35.85 18.91
N ALA A 183 16.56 -37.16 19.15
CA ALA A 183 15.89 -38.16 18.32
C ALA A 183 14.65 -38.69 19.04
N THR A 184 13.56 -38.85 18.29
CA THR A 184 12.35 -39.54 18.74
C THR A 184 12.19 -40.80 17.92
N VAL A 185 12.08 -41.94 18.60
CA VAL A 185 11.76 -43.23 17.99
C VAL A 185 10.39 -43.67 18.49
N ALA A 186 9.51 -44.09 17.59
CA ALA A 186 8.18 -44.57 17.94
C ALA A 186 7.80 -45.80 17.09
N GLY A 187 6.71 -46.47 17.48
CA GLY A 187 6.31 -47.76 16.89
C GLY A 187 7.05 -48.98 17.46
N THR A 188 7.78 -48.78 18.55
CA THR A 188 8.61 -49.79 19.25
C THR A 188 8.72 -49.45 20.73
N ALA A 189 9.01 -50.43 21.57
CA ALA A 189 9.33 -50.22 22.98
C ALA A 189 10.79 -49.73 23.19
N ASP A 190 11.71 -50.07 22.28
CA ASP A 190 13.10 -49.62 22.36
C ASP A 190 13.28 -48.32 21.57
N THR A 191 13.38 -47.21 22.30
CA THR A 191 13.42 -45.86 21.73
C THR A 191 14.82 -45.32 21.50
N ARG A 192 15.86 -46.15 21.68
CA ARG A 192 17.25 -45.72 21.58
C ARG A 192 17.70 -45.58 20.12
N VAL A 193 18.68 -44.70 19.89
CA VAL A 193 19.32 -44.49 18.58
C VAL A 193 20.84 -44.59 18.68
N ILE A 194 21.48 -44.84 17.54
CA ILE A 194 22.90 -44.59 17.32
C ILE A 194 23.04 -43.30 16.50
N TRP A 195 23.83 -42.36 17.00
CA TRP A 195 24.19 -41.13 16.30
C TRP A 195 25.47 -41.29 15.48
N THR A 196 25.45 -40.78 14.25
CA THR A 196 26.63 -40.68 13.35
C THR A 196 26.62 -39.32 12.65
N SER A 197 27.78 -38.84 12.21
CA SER A 197 27.92 -37.58 11.48
C SER A 197 28.95 -37.73 10.38
N ASP A 198 28.75 -37.07 9.24
CA ASP A 198 29.70 -37.04 8.13
C ASP A 198 30.70 -35.86 8.19
N GLY A 199 30.49 -34.94 9.14
CA GLY A 199 31.43 -33.90 9.52
C GLY A 199 31.30 -33.53 11.00
N GLY A 200 32.32 -32.88 11.57
CA GLY A 200 32.30 -32.50 12.99
C GLY A 200 32.32 -33.70 13.95
N ARG A 201 31.81 -33.51 15.17
CA ARG A 201 31.77 -34.53 16.22
C ARG A 201 30.39 -34.61 16.84
N ILE A 202 29.74 -35.76 16.77
CA ILE A 202 28.47 -36.06 17.46
C ILE A 202 28.70 -37.03 18.61
N ARG A 203 28.11 -36.75 19.78
CA ARG A 203 28.06 -37.65 20.93
C ARG A 203 26.74 -38.44 20.93
N GLN A 204 26.72 -39.58 21.63
CA GLN A 204 25.51 -40.43 21.69
C GLN A 204 24.35 -39.82 22.52
N ASP A 205 24.58 -38.71 23.23
CA ASP A 205 23.53 -37.89 23.85
C ASP A 205 22.98 -36.81 22.89
N GLY A 206 23.39 -36.82 21.62
CA GLY A 206 22.92 -35.88 20.60
C GLY A 206 23.65 -34.54 20.56
N PHE A 207 24.66 -34.32 21.41
CA PHE A 207 25.44 -33.08 21.42
C PHE A 207 26.42 -33.05 20.24
N TYR A 208 26.19 -32.14 19.31
CA TYR A 208 26.99 -31.95 18.10
C TYR A 208 27.96 -30.77 18.24
N THR A 209 29.17 -30.93 17.68
CA THR A 209 30.14 -29.86 17.46
C THR A 209 30.52 -29.83 15.99
N ALA A 210 30.29 -28.69 15.33
CA ALA A 210 30.58 -28.46 13.92
C ALA A 210 32.09 -28.55 13.61
N PRO A 211 32.47 -28.98 12.39
CA PRO A 211 33.85 -28.87 11.92
C PRO A 211 34.27 -27.40 11.76
N GLN A 212 35.57 -27.18 11.54
CA GLN A 212 36.11 -25.85 11.23
C GLN A 212 35.93 -25.45 9.76
N THR A 213 35.52 -26.40 8.92
CA THR A 213 35.31 -26.22 7.48
C THR A 213 33.86 -25.85 7.21
N GLU A 214 33.65 -24.78 6.44
CA GLU A 214 32.33 -24.35 6.00
C GLU A 214 31.73 -25.34 4.99
N GLY A 215 30.41 -25.40 4.94
CA GLY A 215 29.67 -26.30 4.07
C GLY A 215 28.44 -26.89 4.75
N THR A 216 27.80 -27.82 4.06
CA THR A 216 26.62 -28.53 4.57
C THR A 216 27.01 -29.92 5.04
N TRP A 217 26.62 -30.26 6.26
CA TRP A 217 26.95 -31.51 6.95
C TRP A 217 25.68 -32.21 7.40
N TYR A 218 25.74 -33.53 7.58
CA TYR A 218 24.59 -34.36 7.90
C TYR A 218 24.84 -35.20 9.15
N VAL A 219 23.92 -35.09 10.12
CA VAL A 219 23.90 -35.93 11.32
C VAL A 219 22.77 -36.94 11.20
N THR A 220 23.08 -38.22 11.36
CA THR A 220 22.12 -39.32 11.22
C THR A 220 21.85 -39.98 12.58
N ALA A 221 20.57 -40.09 12.94
CA ALA A 221 20.08 -40.93 14.03
C ALA A 221 19.49 -42.23 13.46
N GLN A 222 20.07 -43.38 13.81
CA GLN A 222 19.60 -44.71 13.40
C GLN A 222 18.91 -45.41 14.57
N SER A 223 17.71 -45.98 14.39
CA SER A 223 17.05 -46.74 15.46
C SER A 223 17.83 -48.01 15.80
N LEU A 224 17.97 -48.31 17.10
CA LEU A 224 18.49 -49.61 17.54
C LEU A 224 17.49 -50.76 17.35
N SER A 225 16.20 -50.47 17.41
CA SER A 225 15.15 -51.48 17.31
C SER A 225 14.86 -51.92 15.86
N ASP A 226 15.08 -51.01 14.91
CA ASP A 226 15.02 -51.27 13.47
C ASP A 226 16.12 -50.44 12.78
N PRO A 227 17.32 -51.01 12.58
CA PRO A 227 18.44 -50.31 11.97
C PRO A 227 18.21 -49.85 10.52
N THR A 228 17.14 -50.33 9.86
CA THR A 228 16.75 -49.84 8.52
C THR A 228 16.11 -48.45 8.57
N ARG A 229 15.78 -47.96 9.77
CA ARG A 229 15.11 -46.68 10.00
C ARG A 229 16.09 -45.65 10.54
N VAL A 230 16.27 -44.59 9.76
CA VAL A 230 17.13 -43.46 10.07
C VAL A 230 16.39 -42.15 9.92
N ALA A 231 16.84 -41.12 10.63
CA ALA A 231 16.49 -39.72 10.39
C ALA A 231 17.76 -38.88 10.30
N VAL A 232 17.75 -37.91 9.39
CA VAL A 232 18.91 -37.06 9.10
C VAL A 232 18.57 -35.61 9.43
N ALA A 233 19.48 -34.93 10.12
CA ALA A 233 19.49 -33.48 10.29
C ALA A 233 20.58 -32.87 9.40
N THR A 234 20.26 -31.75 8.75
CA THR A 234 21.15 -31.01 7.86
C THR A 234 21.69 -29.77 8.57
N LEU A 235 23.00 -29.66 8.71
CA LEU A 235 23.67 -28.59 9.42
C LEU A 235 24.46 -27.74 8.45
N HIS A 236 24.14 -26.45 8.37
CA HIS A 236 24.88 -25.52 7.54
C HIS A 236 25.94 -24.83 8.40
N VAL A 237 27.20 -25.05 8.05
CA VAL A 237 28.33 -24.45 8.73
C VAL A 237 28.85 -23.31 7.87
N ALA A 238 28.65 -22.09 8.34
CA ALA A 238 29.12 -20.88 7.68
C ALA A 238 29.55 -19.90 8.76
N ARG A 239 30.64 -19.16 8.55
CA ARG A 239 30.87 -17.98 9.40
C ARG A 239 29.66 -17.07 9.25
N PRO A 240 29.17 -16.46 10.34
CA PRO A 240 28.16 -15.43 10.22
C PRO A 240 28.67 -14.40 9.22
N SER A 241 27.80 -14.02 8.28
CA SER A 241 28.06 -12.94 7.34
C SER A 241 28.71 -11.81 8.12
N GLN A 242 29.91 -11.38 7.73
CA GLN A 242 30.51 -10.21 8.36
C GLN A 242 29.46 -9.10 8.27
N THR A 243 29.01 -8.60 9.42
CA THR A 243 28.28 -7.34 9.45
C THR A 243 29.11 -6.35 8.66
N SER A 244 28.48 -5.67 7.69
CA SER A 244 29.20 -4.67 6.91
C SER A 244 29.96 -3.75 7.87
N PRO A 245 31.24 -3.47 7.63
CA PRO A 245 32.06 -2.72 8.57
C PRO A 245 31.54 -1.28 8.80
N VAL A 246 30.62 -0.80 7.96
CA VAL A 246 29.84 0.43 8.17
C VAL A 246 28.36 0.14 7.92
N GLU A 247 27.48 0.60 8.81
CA GLU A 247 26.02 0.45 8.71
C GLU A 247 25.33 1.83 8.66
N PRO A 248 24.39 2.08 7.73
CA PRO A 248 24.03 1.19 6.61
C PRO A 248 25.17 1.06 5.58
N GLU A 249 25.29 -0.10 4.94
CA GLU A 249 26.32 -0.33 3.89
C GLU A 249 26.00 0.45 2.61
N THR A 250 24.72 0.57 2.28
CA THR A 250 24.22 1.38 1.16
C THR A 250 23.01 2.17 1.62
N VAL A 251 22.93 3.44 1.24
CA VAL A 251 21.76 4.29 1.51
C VAL A 251 21.50 5.22 0.33
N THR A 252 20.23 5.51 0.05
CA THR A 252 19.84 6.58 -0.86
C THR A 252 19.23 7.72 -0.06
N VAL A 253 19.69 8.95 -0.30
CA VAL A 253 19.23 10.15 0.41
C VAL A 253 18.97 11.31 -0.54
N GLU A 254 18.08 12.21 -0.10
CA GLU A 254 17.86 13.47 -0.79
C GLU A 254 19.10 14.38 -0.68
N THR A 255 19.28 15.29 -1.65
CA THR A 255 20.27 16.38 -1.54
C THR A 255 20.10 17.15 -0.23
N GLY A 256 21.18 17.35 0.52
CA GLY A 256 21.16 17.97 1.85
C GLY A 256 20.62 17.07 2.98
N GLY A 257 20.19 15.85 2.68
CA GLY A 257 19.68 14.88 3.65
C GLY A 257 20.73 14.43 4.69
N LEU A 258 20.25 13.98 5.85
CA LEU A 258 21.09 13.55 6.97
C LEU A 258 20.97 12.04 7.21
N VAL A 259 22.12 11.35 7.38
CA VAL A 259 22.21 9.93 7.72
C VAL A 259 23.18 9.75 8.88
N ALA A 260 22.87 8.86 9.81
CA ALA A 260 23.82 8.42 10.82
C ALA A 260 24.44 7.07 10.40
N PHE A 261 25.76 7.03 10.34
CA PHE A 261 26.52 5.79 10.12
C PHE A 261 27.11 5.27 11.43
N ARG A 262 27.18 3.95 11.54
CA ARG A 262 27.86 3.21 12.62
C ARG A 262 28.97 2.35 12.05
N ALA A 263 30.03 2.12 12.82
CA ALA A 263 31.20 1.38 12.35
C ALA A 263 31.39 0.10 13.17
N HIS A 264 31.40 -1.06 12.51
CA HIS A 264 31.60 -2.37 13.13
C HIS A 264 32.94 -2.99 12.71
N LEU A 265 34.03 -2.27 12.97
CA LEU A 265 35.38 -2.75 12.69
C LEU A 265 35.86 -3.74 13.76
N SER A 266 36.34 -4.91 13.34
CA SER A 266 36.77 -5.97 14.26
C SER A 266 37.81 -5.50 15.28
N GLY A 267 37.47 -5.56 16.58
CA GLY A 267 38.35 -5.17 17.68
C GLY A 267 38.44 -3.65 17.90
N THR A 268 37.49 -2.87 17.40
CA THR A 268 37.39 -1.40 17.57
C THR A 268 35.94 -1.06 17.92
N THR A 269 35.72 0.00 18.72
CA THR A 269 34.37 0.55 18.96
C THR A 269 34.13 1.76 18.08
N ASP A 270 32.87 2.12 17.80
CA ASP A 270 32.52 3.30 16.99
C ASP A 270 33.18 4.60 17.49
N ALA A 271 33.40 4.75 18.81
CA ALA A 271 34.07 5.92 19.38
C ALA A 271 35.56 6.03 19.00
N GLU A 272 36.16 4.93 18.54
CA GLU A 272 37.57 4.82 18.18
C GLU A 272 37.82 4.91 16.66
N VAL A 273 36.82 5.24 15.85
CA VAL A 273 37.01 5.45 14.40
C VAL A 273 37.16 6.92 14.02
N SER A 274 37.85 7.18 12.91
CA SER A 274 37.79 8.44 12.18
C SER A 274 36.90 8.30 10.95
N TRP A 275 35.97 9.23 10.80
CA TRP A 275 35.07 9.31 9.65
C TRP A 275 35.65 10.24 8.58
N SER A 276 35.46 9.89 7.32
CA SER A 276 35.81 10.71 6.16
C SER A 276 34.91 10.41 4.98
N ILE A 277 34.90 11.29 3.99
CA ILE A 277 34.23 11.08 2.71
C ILE A 277 35.31 10.89 1.65
N HIS A 278 35.22 9.82 0.87
CA HIS A 278 36.25 9.46 -0.11
C HIS A 278 36.44 10.58 -1.15
N GLU A 279 35.33 11.16 -1.62
CA GLU A 279 35.29 12.24 -2.60
C GLU A 279 35.58 13.64 -2.01
N GLY A 280 35.89 13.72 -0.71
CA GLY A 280 36.11 14.98 0.00
C GLY A 280 34.84 15.84 0.11
N ASP A 281 35.00 17.15 0.12
CA ASP A 281 33.90 18.11 0.34
C ASP A 281 32.80 18.05 -0.74
N ALA A 282 33.14 17.55 -1.94
CA ALA A 282 32.17 17.32 -3.02
C ALA A 282 31.19 16.18 -2.71
N GLY A 283 31.49 15.31 -1.75
CA GLY A 283 30.60 14.24 -1.33
C GLY A 283 29.77 14.55 -0.09
N GLY A 284 29.78 15.80 0.40
CA GLY A 284 29.04 16.23 1.59
C GLY A 284 29.94 16.46 2.80
N LYS A 285 29.38 16.32 4.01
CA LYS A 285 30.11 16.46 5.28
C LYS A 285 29.80 15.30 6.22
N ILE A 286 30.78 14.83 6.98
CA ILE A 286 30.57 13.86 8.05
C ILE A 286 31.28 14.30 9.33
N ASP A 287 30.59 14.21 10.46
CA ASP A 287 31.15 14.58 11.75
C ASP A 287 31.81 13.40 12.49
N ALA A 288 32.39 13.68 13.67
CA ALA A 288 33.07 12.67 14.46
C ALA A 288 32.12 11.60 15.08
N LEU A 289 30.81 11.83 15.07
CA LEU A 289 29.78 10.92 15.54
C LEU A 289 29.18 10.06 14.41
N GLY A 290 29.66 10.23 13.17
CA GLY A 290 29.15 9.52 12.00
C GLY A 290 27.88 10.15 11.42
N GLN A 291 27.55 11.40 11.77
CA GLN A 291 26.45 12.14 11.14
C GLN A 291 26.92 12.70 9.81
N TYR A 292 26.42 12.10 8.72
CA TYR A 292 26.65 12.52 7.36
C TYR A 292 25.54 13.46 6.88
N VAL A 293 25.92 14.53 6.18
CA VAL A 293 25.03 15.46 5.48
C VAL A 293 25.40 15.43 4.00
N ALA A 294 24.45 15.04 3.16
CA ALA A 294 24.62 14.98 1.71
C ALA A 294 24.90 16.37 1.11
N PRO A 295 25.60 16.46 -0.04
CA PRO A 295 25.68 17.70 -0.79
C PRO A 295 24.26 18.19 -1.16
N GLY A 296 24.07 19.51 -1.09
CA GLY A 296 22.76 20.13 -1.28
C GLY A 296 22.46 20.59 -2.71
N ASP A 297 23.48 20.67 -3.56
CA ASP A 297 23.43 21.33 -4.86
C ASP A 297 23.53 20.36 -6.05
N HIS A 298 24.02 19.14 -5.84
CA HIS A 298 24.20 18.15 -6.90
C HIS A 298 24.00 16.70 -6.43
N GLU A 299 23.60 15.85 -7.36
CA GLU A 299 23.41 14.40 -7.19
C GLU A 299 24.72 13.63 -7.43
N GLY A 300 24.78 12.38 -6.96
CA GLY A 300 25.92 11.52 -7.21
C GLY A 300 25.97 10.27 -6.33
N ILE A 301 26.99 9.47 -6.54
CA ILE A 301 27.32 8.34 -5.66
C ILE A 301 28.60 8.69 -4.92
N TYR A 302 28.56 8.61 -3.59
CA TYR A 302 29.65 8.99 -2.68
C TYR A 302 29.93 7.87 -1.69
N HIS A 303 31.10 7.92 -1.05
CA HIS A 303 31.53 6.88 -0.14
C HIS A 303 31.91 7.44 1.23
N VAL A 304 31.21 6.99 2.27
CA VAL A 304 31.54 7.27 3.66
C VAL A 304 32.50 6.20 4.16
N VAL A 305 33.64 6.64 4.69
CA VAL A 305 34.73 5.75 5.11
C VAL A 305 34.96 5.87 6.62
N ALA A 306 34.83 4.74 7.32
CA ALA A 306 35.29 4.59 8.69
C ALA A 306 36.70 3.98 8.70
N THR A 307 37.63 4.58 9.43
CA THR A 307 38.99 4.04 9.64
C THR A 307 39.27 3.92 11.13
N SER A 308 39.79 2.77 11.59
CA SER A 308 40.15 2.61 13.00
C SER A 308 41.33 3.51 13.38
N ARG A 309 41.22 4.25 14.50
CA ARG A 309 42.31 5.08 15.03
C ARG A 309 43.42 4.25 15.68
N THR A 310 43.11 3.03 16.12
CA THR A 310 44.07 2.13 16.78
C THR A 310 44.78 1.21 15.79
N ASP A 311 44.14 0.90 14.67
CA ASP A 311 44.72 0.13 13.57
C ASP A 311 44.25 0.69 12.21
N PRO A 312 44.97 1.67 11.63
CA PRO A 312 44.57 2.32 10.37
C PRO A 312 44.49 1.38 9.16
N SER A 313 44.96 0.12 9.26
CA SER A 313 44.77 -0.87 8.21
C SER A 313 43.33 -1.41 8.14
N LYS A 314 42.53 -1.18 9.19
CA LYS A 314 41.12 -1.56 9.25
C LYS A 314 40.25 -0.40 8.81
N THR A 315 39.60 -0.57 7.67
CA THR A 315 38.66 0.38 7.11
C THR A 315 37.33 -0.28 6.76
N GLY A 316 36.27 0.51 6.71
CA GLY A 316 34.96 0.14 6.20
C GLY A 316 34.41 1.26 5.33
N VAL A 317 33.64 0.90 4.32
CA VAL A 317 33.09 1.84 3.34
C VAL A 317 31.60 1.60 3.20
N ALA A 318 30.82 2.68 3.25
CA ALA A 318 29.42 2.70 2.88
C ALA A 318 29.22 3.53 1.60
N THR A 319 28.26 3.12 0.77
CA THR A 319 27.89 3.82 -0.47
C THR A 319 26.65 4.67 -0.23
N VAL A 320 26.71 5.94 -0.59
CA VAL A 320 25.60 6.89 -0.49
C VAL A 320 25.20 7.31 -1.90
N THR A 321 23.97 7.01 -2.28
CA THR A 321 23.36 7.59 -3.49
C THR A 321 22.62 8.85 -3.10
N VAL A 322 23.07 9.99 -3.59
CA VAL A 322 22.42 11.28 -3.37
C VAL A 322 21.65 11.61 -4.63
N GLN A 323 20.36 11.81 -4.51
CA GLN A 323 19.47 12.16 -5.61
C GLN A 323 18.47 13.21 -5.14
N ARG A 324 17.89 13.97 -6.06
CA ARG A 324 16.73 14.79 -5.75
C ARG A 324 15.51 13.87 -5.76
N LEU A 325 14.64 14.03 -4.77
CA LEU A 325 13.39 13.28 -4.71
C LEU A 325 12.28 14.11 -5.35
N ASP A 326 12.51 14.55 -6.59
CA ASP A 326 11.51 15.27 -7.37
C ASP A 326 10.27 14.38 -7.58
N LEU A 327 9.12 15.03 -7.78
CA LEU A 327 7.89 14.32 -8.14
C LEU A 327 8.03 13.70 -9.53
N ILE A 328 7.58 12.46 -9.69
CA ILE A 328 7.65 11.73 -10.95
C ILE A 328 6.24 11.61 -11.52
N ASP A 329 6.07 11.84 -12.82
CA ASP A 329 4.80 11.57 -13.52
C ASP A 329 4.65 10.07 -13.78
N HIS A 330 3.67 9.44 -13.12
CA HIS A 330 3.33 8.02 -13.30
C HIS A 330 2.23 7.79 -14.35
N GLY A 331 1.79 8.84 -15.06
CA GLY A 331 0.86 8.75 -16.19
C GLY A 331 -0.63 8.80 -15.81
N GLY A 332 -0.98 8.95 -14.52
CA GLY A 332 -2.35 9.08 -14.02
C GLY A 332 -3.06 10.38 -14.44
N THR A 333 -4.27 10.63 -13.94
CA THR A 333 -5.01 11.85 -14.33
C THR A 333 -4.47 13.09 -13.60
N VAL A 334 -4.65 14.27 -14.18
CA VAL A 334 -4.47 15.56 -13.49
C VAL A 334 -5.71 16.42 -13.74
N ALA A 335 -6.07 17.29 -12.79
CA ALA A 335 -7.24 18.15 -12.87
C ALA A 335 -6.86 19.62 -13.08
N ALA A 336 -6.43 19.97 -14.30
CA ALA A 336 -5.97 21.32 -14.64
C ALA A 336 -7.06 22.41 -14.57
N ALA A 337 -8.34 22.04 -14.60
CA ALA A 337 -9.44 22.99 -14.46
C ALA A 337 -10.46 22.44 -13.47
N THR A 338 -10.71 23.18 -12.39
CA THR A 338 -11.62 22.77 -11.33
C THR A 338 -12.71 23.80 -11.03
N ARG A 339 -13.84 23.30 -10.54
CA ARG A 339 -14.89 24.13 -9.94
C ARG A 339 -15.10 23.65 -8.50
N THR A 340 -14.88 24.55 -7.54
CA THR A 340 -14.78 24.20 -6.12
C THR A 340 -16.06 24.58 -5.35
N PHE A 341 -16.42 23.74 -4.39
CA PHE A 341 -17.54 23.95 -3.47
C PHE A 341 -17.08 23.70 -2.03
N ALA A 342 -17.62 24.45 -1.07
CA ALA A 342 -17.34 24.24 0.34
C ALA A 342 -18.58 23.73 1.07
N LEU A 343 -18.65 22.42 1.34
CA LEU A 343 -19.73 21.82 2.12
C LEU A 343 -19.40 21.90 3.62
N TRP A 344 -20.23 22.63 4.36
CA TRP A 344 -20.20 22.65 5.83
C TRP A 344 -21.17 21.61 6.37
N TRP A 345 -20.62 20.52 6.92
CA TRP A 345 -21.37 19.36 7.39
C TRP A 345 -21.36 19.28 8.92
N GLY A 346 -22.54 19.36 9.53
CA GLY A 346 -22.77 19.21 10.96
C GLY A 346 -23.12 20.51 11.69
N ASP A 347 -22.78 20.57 12.98
CA ASP A 347 -23.14 21.68 13.87
C ASP A 347 -22.39 22.97 13.46
N ASP A 348 -23.14 24.00 13.08
CA ASP A 348 -22.61 25.29 12.64
C ASP A 348 -21.82 26.00 13.73
N LYS A 349 -22.12 25.73 15.01
CA LYS A 349 -21.45 26.31 16.17
C LYS A 349 -20.14 25.61 16.53
N ALA A 350 -19.85 24.45 15.92
CA ALA A 350 -18.59 23.75 16.15
C ALA A 350 -17.41 24.46 15.48
N PHE A 351 -17.66 25.20 14.41
CA PHE A 351 -16.66 25.95 13.65
C PHE A 351 -16.41 27.33 14.27
N PRO A 352 -15.18 27.87 14.19
CA PRO A 352 -14.95 29.26 14.55
C PRO A 352 -15.65 30.17 13.53
N SER A 353 -16.12 31.34 13.97
CA SER A 353 -16.95 32.25 13.17
C SER A 353 -16.28 32.72 11.87
N ASP A 354 -14.97 32.62 11.80
CA ASP A 354 -14.12 33.09 10.70
C ASP A 354 -13.55 31.96 9.83
N ALA A 355 -13.84 30.68 10.13
CA ALA A 355 -13.45 29.55 9.27
C ALA A 355 -14.07 29.66 7.87
N ARG A 356 -15.36 29.99 7.78
CA ARG A 356 -16.05 30.14 6.49
C ARG A 356 -15.52 31.32 5.67
N PRO A 357 -15.44 32.54 6.22
CA PRO A 357 -14.77 33.64 5.55
C PRO A 357 -13.37 33.32 5.06
N LEU A 358 -12.58 32.56 5.82
CA LEU A 358 -11.25 32.15 5.40
C LEU A 358 -11.29 31.20 4.20
N LEU A 359 -12.05 30.10 4.29
CA LEU A 359 -12.10 29.11 3.22
C LEU A 359 -12.67 29.68 1.92
N GLU A 360 -13.71 30.52 2.01
CA GLU A 360 -14.26 31.22 0.85
C GLU A 360 -13.24 32.20 0.25
N SER A 361 -12.51 32.95 1.09
CA SER A 361 -11.43 33.84 0.65
C SER A 361 -10.31 33.07 -0.07
N LEU A 362 -9.93 31.89 0.45
CA LEU A 362 -8.96 31.01 -0.19
C LEU A 362 -9.46 30.56 -1.57
N LEU A 363 -10.62 29.90 -1.64
CA LEU A 363 -11.11 29.28 -2.87
C LEU A 363 -11.44 30.30 -3.96
N GLN A 364 -11.89 31.50 -3.60
CA GLN A 364 -12.08 32.62 -4.53
C GLN A 364 -10.75 33.24 -4.97
N GLY A 365 -9.72 33.18 -4.12
CA GLY A 365 -8.44 33.86 -4.29
C GLY A 365 -7.38 33.08 -5.07
N LEU A 366 -7.55 31.77 -5.21
CA LEU A 366 -6.53 30.86 -5.78
C LEU A 366 -6.32 31.04 -7.27
N ASP A 367 -7.39 31.28 -8.04
CA ASP A 367 -7.29 31.36 -9.50
C ASP A 367 -6.38 32.51 -9.94
N GLY A 368 -5.42 32.21 -10.82
CA GLY A 368 -4.42 33.18 -11.27
C GLY A 368 -3.41 33.64 -10.21
N SER A 369 -3.38 33.03 -9.01
CA SER A 369 -2.39 33.34 -7.99
C SER A 369 -0.98 32.82 -8.36
N ALA A 370 0.07 33.44 -7.82
CA ALA A 370 1.44 32.92 -7.98
C ALA A 370 1.61 31.55 -7.30
N TRP A 371 0.87 31.34 -6.22
CA TRP A 371 0.86 30.09 -5.47
C TRP A 371 0.30 28.93 -6.32
N LEU A 372 -0.87 29.10 -6.94
CA LEU A 372 -1.46 28.05 -7.81
C LEU A 372 -0.58 27.73 -9.03
N ARG A 373 0.09 28.75 -9.60
CA ARG A 373 0.96 28.59 -10.78
C ARG A 373 2.14 27.64 -10.56
N VAL A 374 2.55 27.37 -9.32
CA VAL A 374 3.56 26.33 -9.06
C VAL A 374 3.11 24.98 -9.61
N THR A 375 1.80 24.72 -9.62
CA THR A 375 1.26 23.46 -10.13
C THR A 375 1.31 23.30 -11.64
N ASP A 376 1.55 24.37 -12.41
CA ASP A 376 1.52 24.33 -13.88
C ASP A 376 2.54 23.32 -14.45
N GLU A 377 3.68 23.11 -13.77
CA GLU A 377 4.68 22.13 -14.20
C GLU A 377 4.20 20.67 -14.08
N TYR A 378 3.16 20.43 -13.27
CA TYR A 378 2.52 19.13 -13.10
C TYR A 378 1.27 18.96 -13.96
N MET A 379 0.82 20.02 -14.67
CA MET A 379 -0.40 20.00 -15.48
C MET A 379 -0.16 19.60 -16.95
N ARG A 380 0.98 18.98 -17.26
CA ARG A 380 1.32 18.45 -18.59
C ARG A 380 1.16 19.48 -19.72
N GLY A 381 1.58 20.71 -19.46
CA GLY A 381 1.53 21.82 -20.42
C GLY A 381 0.23 22.63 -20.41
N ALA A 382 -0.74 22.28 -19.58
CA ALA A 382 -1.86 23.15 -19.25
C ALA A 382 -1.52 24.10 -18.08
N HIS A 383 -2.36 25.10 -17.85
CA HIS A 383 -2.30 25.94 -16.65
C HIS A 383 -3.38 25.49 -15.68
N ALA A 384 -3.05 25.43 -14.39
CA ALA A 384 -4.04 25.15 -13.35
C ALA A 384 -5.00 26.36 -13.20
N THR A 385 -6.30 26.08 -13.27
CA THR A 385 -7.37 27.07 -13.12
C THR A 385 -8.43 26.55 -12.17
N THR A 386 -9.03 27.44 -11.39
CA THR A 386 -10.06 27.06 -10.43
C THR A 386 -11.15 28.13 -10.31
N SER A 387 -12.36 27.74 -9.92
CA SER A 387 -13.45 28.69 -9.69
C SER A 387 -14.29 28.29 -8.49
N PHE A 388 -14.51 29.20 -7.55
CA PHE A 388 -15.36 28.93 -6.39
C PHE A 388 -16.83 29.14 -6.74
N ALA A 389 -17.61 28.05 -6.69
CA ALA A 389 -19.01 28.05 -7.05
C ALA A 389 -19.97 28.21 -5.85
N GLY A 390 -19.45 28.17 -4.61
CA GLY A 390 -20.19 28.56 -3.41
C GLY A 390 -20.09 27.57 -2.25
N SER A 391 -20.64 27.99 -1.11
CA SER A 391 -20.76 27.17 0.10
C SER A 391 -22.09 26.43 0.15
N LEU A 392 -22.04 25.16 0.55
CA LEU A 392 -23.17 24.26 0.76
C LEU A 392 -23.31 23.96 2.25
N PHE A 393 -24.50 23.55 2.69
CA PHE A 393 -24.80 23.32 4.10
C PHE A 393 -25.58 22.03 4.31
N ASP A 394 -25.12 21.22 5.25
CA ASP A 394 -25.87 20.09 5.80
C ASP A 394 -25.75 20.09 7.33
N SER A 395 -26.88 20.13 8.04
CA SER A 395 -26.91 20.10 9.51
C SER A 395 -26.99 18.68 10.10
N SER A 396 -26.97 17.63 9.27
CA SER A 396 -26.90 16.24 9.73
C SER A 396 -25.58 15.99 10.44
N ALA A 397 -25.60 15.10 11.43
CA ALA A 397 -24.40 14.81 12.22
C ALA A 397 -23.38 14.03 11.37
N PRO A 398 -22.12 14.51 11.26
CA PRO A 398 -21.05 13.73 10.65
C PRO A 398 -20.71 12.47 11.48
N PRO A 399 -20.06 11.47 10.87
CA PRO A 399 -19.56 10.29 11.54
C PRO A 399 -18.68 10.64 12.74
N ALA A 400 -18.93 9.95 13.85
CA ALA A 400 -18.14 10.09 15.07
C ALA A 400 -16.84 9.27 15.03
N GLU A 401 -16.80 8.24 14.19
CA GLU A 401 -15.63 7.38 13.92
C GLU A 401 -15.15 7.60 12.50
N ASP A 402 -13.97 7.06 12.16
CA ASP A 402 -13.35 7.21 10.84
C ASP A 402 -14.30 6.84 9.69
N PRO A 403 -14.74 7.83 8.88
CA PRO A 403 -15.74 7.61 7.85
C PRO A 403 -15.15 6.87 6.64
N ALA A 404 -15.95 6.03 6.01
CA ALA A 404 -15.58 5.50 4.70
C ALA A 404 -15.56 6.63 3.66
N GLU A 405 -14.63 6.58 2.71
CA GLU A 405 -14.52 7.58 1.62
C GLU A 405 -15.82 7.69 0.79
N SER A 406 -16.53 6.57 0.64
CA SER A 406 -17.86 6.51 0.01
C SER A 406 -18.91 7.33 0.78
N GLU A 407 -18.88 7.33 2.10
CA GLU A 407 -19.82 8.10 2.92
C GLU A 407 -19.59 9.62 2.74
N ILE A 408 -18.32 10.04 2.69
CA ILE A 408 -17.97 11.44 2.46
C ILE A 408 -18.41 11.90 1.07
N SER A 409 -18.13 11.08 0.04
CA SER A 409 -18.48 11.43 -1.35
C SER A 409 -19.99 11.38 -1.61
N ASP A 410 -20.72 10.45 -1.00
CA ASP A 410 -22.19 10.43 -1.02
C ASP A 410 -22.77 11.69 -0.37
N GLN A 411 -22.21 12.12 0.75
CA GLN A 411 -22.64 13.34 1.45
C GLN A 411 -22.36 14.60 0.62
N ALA A 412 -21.23 14.66 -0.08
CA ALA A 412 -20.92 15.72 -1.04
C ALA A 412 -21.92 15.75 -2.20
N CYS A 413 -22.20 14.59 -2.81
CA CYS A 413 -23.16 14.45 -3.90
C CYS A 413 -24.58 14.85 -3.47
N HIS A 414 -25.05 14.34 -2.33
CA HIS A 414 -26.34 14.71 -1.76
C HIS A 414 -26.47 16.24 -1.55
N SER A 415 -25.39 16.89 -1.12
CA SER A 415 -25.41 18.33 -0.86
C SER A 415 -25.50 19.15 -2.14
N LEU A 416 -24.84 18.72 -3.23
CA LEU A 416 -25.00 19.31 -4.56
C LEU A 416 -26.43 19.16 -5.08
N ASP A 417 -27.02 17.96 -4.92
CA ASP A 417 -28.39 17.67 -5.34
C ASP A 417 -29.43 18.56 -4.66
N ARG A 418 -29.34 18.72 -3.33
CA ARG A 418 -30.25 19.61 -2.59
C ARG A 418 -30.12 21.07 -3.01
N SER A 419 -28.95 21.48 -3.48
CA SER A 419 -28.70 22.82 -4.00
C SER A 419 -29.05 22.97 -5.49
N GLY A 420 -29.52 21.90 -6.15
CA GLY A 420 -29.87 21.91 -7.57
C GLY A 420 -28.66 22.09 -8.48
N ILE A 421 -27.47 21.70 -8.02
CA ILE A 421 -26.21 21.83 -8.75
C ILE A 421 -25.90 20.51 -9.43
N ALA A 422 -25.84 20.53 -10.76
CA ALA A 422 -25.39 19.36 -11.51
C ALA A 422 -23.86 19.19 -11.39
N PRO A 423 -23.38 18.01 -10.95
CA PRO A 423 -21.95 17.74 -10.89
C PRO A 423 -21.34 17.68 -12.28
N ALA A 424 -20.06 18.04 -12.38
CA ALA A 424 -19.26 17.98 -13.59
C ALA A 424 -17.88 17.38 -13.29
N ALA A 425 -17.24 16.79 -14.29
CA ALA A 425 -15.86 16.33 -14.18
C ALA A 425 -14.93 17.50 -13.79
N GLY A 426 -14.09 17.27 -12.79
CA GLY A 426 -13.21 18.31 -12.23
C GLY A 426 -13.87 19.16 -11.13
N ASP A 427 -15.13 18.89 -10.77
CA ASP A 427 -15.69 19.45 -9.55
C ASP A 427 -14.93 18.93 -8.33
N VAL A 428 -14.57 19.83 -7.42
CA VAL A 428 -13.91 19.52 -6.15
C VAL A 428 -14.80 19.99 -5.01
N VAL A 429 -15.20 19.09 -4.12
CA VAL A 429 -15.98 19.43 -2.93
C VAL A 429 -15.10 19.32 -1.70
N PHE A 430 -14.91 20.46 -1.03
CA PHE A 430 -14.31 20.54 0.29
C PHE A 430 -15.38 20.18 1.31
N VAL A 431 -15.33 18.96 1.84
CA VAL A 431 -16.25 18.46 2.85
C VAL A 431 -15.68 18.80 4.23
N VAL A 432 -16.18 19.88 4.81
CA VAL A 432 -15.76 20.41 6.10
C VAL A 432 -16.67 19.84 7.19
N SER A 433 -16.16 18.89 7.95
CA SER A 433 -16.91 18.20 9.01
C SER A 433 -16.81 18.94 10.34
N SER A 434 -17.93 19.06 11.07
CA SER A 434 -17.98 19.69 12.39
C SER A 434 -17.25 18.88 13.47
N ILE A 435 -16.94 17.61 13.20
CA ILE A 435 -16.33 16.64 14.12
C ILE A 435 -14.98 16.19 13.56
N PHE A 436 -14.03 15.96 14.46
CA PHE A 436 -12.85 15.14 14.15
C PHE A 436 -13.15 13.69 14.51
N PRO A 437 -13.19 12.76 13.53
CA PRO A 437 -13.59 11.39 13.80
C PRO A 437 -12.59 10.66 14.72
N ALA A 438 -13.11 9.86 15.65
CA ALA A 438 -12.31 8.96 16.47
C ALA A 438 -11.77 7.79 15.64
N GLY A 439 -10.64 7.22 16.06
CA GLY A 439 -9.98 6.13 15.34
C GLY A 439 -9.25 6.55 14.05
N ASN A 440 -9.34 7.82 13.66
CA ASN A 440 -8.68 8.34 12.46
C ASN A 440 -7.15 8.15 12.51
N ALA A 441 -6.62 7.80 11.34
CA ALA A 441 -5.21 7.71 10.99
C ALA A 441 -4.44 9.01 11.35
N PRO A 442 -3.10 9.04 11.35
CA PRO A 442 -2.30 10.20 11.80
C PRO A 442 -2.46 11.51 10.98
N PHE A 443 -3.47 11.61 10.12
CA PHE A 443 -3.67 12.68 9.15
C PHE A 443 -4.68 13.72 9.62
N CYS A 444 -4.45 14.98 9.23
CA CYS A 444 -5.26 16.12 9.64
C CYS A 444 -6.32 16.53 8.62
N ALA A 445 -6.14 16.08 7.39
CA ALA A 445 -7.04 16.13 6.26
C ALA A 445 -6.59 15.04 5.28
N TRP A 446 -7.40 14.76 4.28
CA TRP A 446 -7.05 13.89 3.16
C TRP A 446 -7.94 14.22 1.97
N HIS A 447 -7.53 13.77 0.79
CA HIS A 447 -8.32 13.87 -0.42
C HIS A 447 -8.60 12.49 -1.02
N TYR A 448 -9.69 12.41 -1.79
CA TYR A 448 -10.12 11.21 -2.50
C TYR A 448 -11.05 11.58 -3.67
N TRP A 449 -11.69 10.59 -4.29
CA TRP A 449 -12.64 10.78 -5.37
C TRP A 449 -13.89 9.90 -5.20
N GLY A 450 -15.05 10.36 -5.67
CA GLY A 450 -16.28 9.57 -5.68
C GLY A 450 -17.04 9.72 -6.98
N LEU A 451 -18.16 9.00 -7.10
CA LEU A 451 -19.07 9.14 -8.23
C LEU A 451 -20.34 9.86 -7.80
N CYS A 452 -20.71 10.91 -8.51
CA CYS A 452 -21.97 11.61 -8.34
C CYS A 452 -22.68 11.68 -9.69
N HIS A 453 -23.81 10.97 -9.83
CA HIS A 453 -24.56 10.85 -11.09
C HIS A 453 -23.71 10.41 -12.29
N GLY A 454 -22.72 9.54 -12.06
CA GLY A 454 -21.78 9.06 -13.07
C GLY A 454 -20.68 10.06 -13.46
N GLN A 455 -20.61 11.23 -12.81
CA GLN A 455 -19.46 12.13 -12.89
C GLN A 455 -18.48 11.84 -11.75
N THR A 456 -17.19 11.91 -12.05
CA THR A 456 -16.17 11.86 -10.99
C THR A 456 -16.16 13.17 -10.23
N LEU A 457 -16.40 13.07 -8.93
CA LEU A 457 -16.30 14.15 -7.97
C LEU A 457 -14.98 14.00 -7.23
N LEU A 458 -14.17 15.05 -7.21
CA LEU A 458 -12.98 15.09 -6.36
C LEU A 458 -13.38 15.63 -4.99
N VAL A 459 -12.79 15.10 -3.92
CA VAL A 459 -13.21 15.38 -2.55
C VAL A 459 -11.98 15.71 -1.72
N VAL A 460 -12.06 16.84 -1.02
CA VAL A 460 -11.10 17.22 0.02
C VAL A 460 -11.82 17.15 1.35
N TYR A 461 -11.46 16.22 2.22
CA TYR A 461 -12.10 16.05 3.53
C TYR A 461 -11.32 16.80 4.61
N LEU A 462 -12.04 17.66 5.33
CA LEU A 462 -11.50 18.58 6.32
C LEU A 462 -12.21 18.40 7.66
N PRO A 463 -11.74 17.51 8.54
CA PRO A 463 -12.29 17.37 9.88
C PRO A 463 -11.92 18.58 10.75
N ASN A 464 -12.84 19.00 11.63
CA ASN A 464 -12.61 20.14 12.53
C ASN A 464 -11.42 19.87 13.48
N PRO A 465 -10.28 20.57 13.35
CA PRO A 465 -9.06 20.23 14.09
C PRO A 465 -9.10 20.62 15.58
N LYS A 466 -10.17 21.28 16.03
CA LYS A 466 -10.29 21.81 17.39
C LYS A 466 -10.06 20.72 18.46
N GLY A 467 -9.10 20.96 19.35
CA GLY A 467 -8.77 20.04 20.45
C GLY A 467 -7.89 18.85 20.06
N THR A 468 -7.35 18.83 18.85
CA THR A 468 -6.48 17.76 18.34
C THR A 468 -5.04 18.25 18.11
N ALA A 469 -4.11 17.34 17.83
CA ALA A 469 -2.74 17.68 17.45
C ALA A 469 -2.64 18.40 16.08
N CYS A 470 -3.70 18.36 15.28
CA CYS A 470 -3.79 19.04 13.99
C CYS A 470 -3.96 20.54 14.12
N LEU A 471 -4.40 21.03 15.29
CA LEU A 471 -4.41 22.45 15.58
C LEU A 471 -2.98 22.92 15.87
N ARG A 472 -2.25 23.26 14.81
CA ARG A 472 -0.95 23.95 14.95
C ARG A 472 -1.20 25.45 15.10
N SER A 473 -0.69 26.04 16.17
CA SER A 473 -0.70 27.50 16.33
C SER A 473 0.31 28.11 15.37
N VAL A 474 -0.18 28.69 14.29
CA VAL A 474 0.60 29.48 13.34
C VAL A 474 -0.01 30.88 13.32
N ALA A 475 0.57 31.79 14.10
CA ALA A 475 0.22 33.21 13.98
C ALA A 475 0.98 33.78 12.76
N GLY A 476 0.28 34.37 11.79
CA GLY A 476 0.96 35.04 10.68
C GLY A 476 0.07 35.64 9.56
N CYS A 477 0.36 36.90 9.24
CA CYS A 477 -0.01 37.64 8.02
C CYS A 477 -1.49 37.96 7.72
N ASN A 478 -2.44 37.40 8.46
CA ASN A 478 -3.85 37.77 8.35
C ASN A 478 -4.53 37.83 9.73
N ALA A 479 -5.80 38.25 9.75
CA ALA A 479 -6.57 38.46 10.98
C ALA A 479 -7.43 37.24 11.38
N PHE A 480 -7.30 36.11 10.68
CA PHE A 480 -8.07 34.90 10.96
C PHE A 480 -7.52 34.18 12.21
N SER A 481 -8.41 33.46 12.90
CA SER A 481 -8.08 32.62 14.04
C SER A 481 -7.08 31.52 13.66
N ALA A 482 -6.37 30.99 14.65
CA ALA A 482 -5.43 29.89 14.42
C ALA A 482 -6.15 28.64 13.89
N GLU A 483 -7.36 28.37 14.38
CA GLU A 483 -8.22 27.29 13.92
C GLU A 483 -8.63 27.46 12.45
N ALA A 484 -9.08 28.66 12.05
CA ALA A 484 -9.43 28.94 10.66
C ALA A 484 -8.19 28.89 9.75
N THR A 485 -7.05 29.39 10.22
CA THR A 485 -5.77 29.35 9.50
C THR A 485 -5.30 27.91 9.26
N ALA A 486 -5.38 27.05 10.28
CA ALA A 486 -5.06 25.63 10.13
C ALA A 486 -5.96 24.95 9.09
N LEU A 487 -7.28 25.20 9.15
CA LEU A 487 -8.22 24.69 8.15
C LEU A 487 -7.85 25.12 6.73
N GLY A 488 -7.47 26.38 6.53
CA GLY A 488 -7.05 26.90 5.23
C GLY A 488 -5.76 26.28 4.70
N ILE A 489 -4.78 26.03 5.58
CA ILE A 489 -3.52 25.37 5.22
C ILE A 489 -3.79 23.94 4.74
N PHE A 490 -4.56 23.16 5.49
CA PHE A 490 -4.92 21.80 5.09
C PHE A 490 -5.79 21.80 3.83
N ALA A 491 -6.77 22.70 3.72
CA ALA A 491 -7.56 22.83 2.50
C ALA A 491 -6.68 23.08 1.27
N ALA A 492 -5.71 24.00 1.37
CA ALA A 492 -4.79 24.31 0.29
C ALA A 492 -3.87 23.12 -0.04
N HIS A 493 -3.33 22.45 0.98
CA HIS A 493 -2.49 21.25 0.84
C HIS A 493 -3.20 20.16 0.04
N GLU A 494 -4.34 19.70 0.57
CA GLU A 494 -5.12 18.62 -0.03
C GLU A 494 -5.68 19.00 -1.40
N PHE A 495 -6.02 20.27 -1.62
CA PHE A 495 -6.50 20.72 -2.93
C PHE A 495 -5.42 20.55 -4.01
N ILE A 496 -4.18 20.88 -3.70
CA ILE A 496 -3.11 20.85 -4.69
C ILE A 496 -2.69 19.41 -4.99
N GLU A 497 -2.70 18.54 -3.99
CA GLU A 497 -2.57 17.09 -4.18
C GLU A 497 -3.75 16.53 -4.99
N THR A 498 -4.98 16.96 -4.71
CA THR A 498 -6.16 16.60 -5.49
C THR A 498 -6.05 16.93 -6.97
N ILE A 499 -5.46 18.06 -7.35
CA ILE A 499 -5.39 18.43 -8.76
C ILE A 499 -4.15 17.88 -9.47
N THR A 500 -3.07 17.62 -8.73
CA THR A 500 -1.83 17.05 -9.29
C THR A 500 -1.85 15.53 -9.30
N ASP A 501 -2.56 14.89 -8.37
CA ASP A 501 -2.76 13.45 -8.33
C ASP A 501 -4.14 13.02 -7.77
N PRO A 502 -5.24 13.26 -8.51
CA PRO A 502 -6.60 12.99 -8.03
C PRO A 502 -6.90 11.52 -7.68
N PHE A 503 -6.07 10.58 -8.14
CA PHE A 503 -6.29 9.13 -7.99
C PHE A 503 -5.07 8.39 -7.44
N ILE A 504 -4.05 9.10 -6.94
CA ILE A 504 -2.79 8.52 -6.46
C ILE A 504 -2.08 7.66 -7.54
N THR A 505 -2.14 8.13 -8.79
CA THR A 505 -1.57 7.48 -9.98
C THR A 505 -0.78 8.43 -10.88
N ALA A 506 -0.70 9.73 -10.54
CA ALA A 506 -0.03 10.76 -11.33
C ALA A 506 1.28 11.21 -10.69
N TRP A 507 1.34 12.30 -9.94
CA TRP A 507 2.60 12.92 -9.50
C TRP A 507 2.96 12.60 -8.06
N ARG A 508 3.98 11.76 -7.87
CA ARG A 508 4.57 11.45 -6.56
C ARG A 508 6.04 11.10 -6.67
N ASP A 509 6.80 11.32 -5.60
CA ASP A 509 8.21 10.94 -5.54
C ASP A 509 8.37 9.41 -5.29
N PRO A 510 9.60 8.85 -5.34
CA PRO A 510 9.84 7.44 -5.07
C PRO A 510 9.46 6.94 -3.67
N LEU A 511 9.28 7.84 -2.70
CA LEU A 511 8.82 7.54 -1.35
C LEU A 511 7.29 7.66 -1.21
N GLY A 512 6.61 8.06 -2.27
CA GLY A 512 5.17 8.26 -2.31
C GLY A 512 4.72 9.63 -1.81
N GLN A 513 5.63 10.60 -1.63
CA GLN A 513 5.26 11.95 -1.25
C GLN A 513 4.70 12.72 -2.45
N GLU A 514 3.62 13.45 -2.24
CA GLU A 514 3.03 14.34 -3.23
C GLU A 514 3.53 15.78 -3.04
N ILE A 515 3.02 16.70 -3.87
CA ILE A 515 3.47 18.11 -3.90
C ILE A 515 3.27 18.84 -2.57
N GLY A 516 2.20 18.53 -1.83
CA GLY A 516 1.91 19.11 -0.52
C GLY A 516 2.78 18.47 0.56
N ASP A 517 2.87 17.14 0.59
CA ASP A 517 3.65 16.36 1.54
C ASP A 517 5.09 16.85 1.69
N LYS A 518 5.76 17.12 0.57
CA LYS A 518 7.18 17.53 0.56
C LYS A 518 7.43 18.86 1.29
N CYS A 519 6.40 19.68 1.46
CA CYS A 519 6.48 20.97 2.13
C CYS A 519 5.73 21.03 3.47
N PHE A 520 5.28 19.88 3.95
CA PHE A 520 4.50 19.76 5.17
C PHE A 520 5.19 20.38 6.39
N GLY A 521 4.42 21.11 7.19
CA GLY A 521 4.89 21.74 8.42
C GLY A 521 5.56 23.11 8.24
N THR A 522 5.63 23.63 7.01
CA THR A 522 6.04 25.01 6.74
C THR A 522 4.84 25.90 6.43
N ALA A 523 4.97 27.21 6.64
CA ALA A 523 3.91 28.16 6.31
C ALA A 523 4.51 29.50 5.93
N ALA A 524 3.91 30.14 4.93
CA ALA A 524 4.35 31.41 4.39
C ALA A 524 3.15 32.26 3.94
N CYS A 525 3.41 33.53 3.67
CA CYS A 525 2.36 34.50 3.37
C CYS A 525 2.27 34.73 1.87
N PHE A 526 1.08 34.52 1.34
CA PHE A 526 0.80 34.57 -0.09
C PHE A 526 -0.26 35.61 -0.39
N GLN A 527 0.03 36.47 -1.37
CA GLN A 527 -0.93 37.42 -1.89
C GLN A 527 -1.86 36.70 -2.87
N LEU A 528 -3.14 36.59 -2.49
CA LEU A 528 -4.24 36.18 -3.37
C LEU A 528 -5.03 37.40 -3.84
N SER A 529 -5.96 37.21 -4.78
CA SER A 529 -6.84 38.28 -5.24
C SER A 529 -7.79 38.79 -4.13
N THR A 530 -8.07 37.94 -3.13
CA THR A 530 -8.95 38.20 -1.98
C THR A 530 -8.21 38.77 -0.77
N GLY A 531 -6.88 38.81 -0.78
CA GLY A 531 -6.05 39.30 0.32
C GLY A 531 -4.83 38.43 0.58
N ILE A 532 -4.12 38.70 1.68
CA ILE A 532 -2.98 37.89 2.10
C ILE A 532 -3.51 36.72 2.94
N LEU A 533 -3.17 35.50 2.56
CA LEU A 533 -3.42 34.30 3.37
C LEU A 533 -2.10 33.63 3.74
N GLN A 534 -2.12 32.94 4.88
CA GLN A 534 -1.01 32.08 5.28
C GLN A 534 -1.29 30.67 4.77
N LEU A 535 -0.44 30.17 3.88
CA LEU A 535 -0.56 28.85 3.25
C LEU A 535 0.77 28.09 3.38
N GLN A 536 0.72 26.79 3.09
CA GLN A 536 1.94 26.01 2.91
C GLN A 536 2.59 26.35 1.56
N PRO A 537 3.92 26.54 1.49
CA PRO A 537 4.67 26.44 0.25
C PRO A 537 4.37 25.15 -0.53
N LEU A 538 4.57 25.17 -1.84
CA LEU A 538 4.41 24.00 -2.71
C LEU A 538 5.77 23.54 -3.23
N TYR A 539 5.96 22.24 -3.42
CA TYR A 539 7.20 21.72 -4.00
C TYR A 539 7.25 22.02 -5.49
N SER A 540 8.39 22.51 -5.97
CA SER A 540 8.63 22.70 -7.39
C SER A 540 9.76 21.83 -7.89
N ASN A 541 9.50 21.00 -8.90
CA ASN A 541 10.52 20.22 -9.59
C ASN A 541 11.51 21.12 -10.32
N ALA A 542 11.06 22.24 -10.91
CA ALA A 542 11.98 23.19 -11.56
C ALA A 542 12.94 23.85 -10.57
N ALA A 543 12.50 24.07 -9.32
CA ALA A 543 13.33 24.67 -8.27
C ALA A 543 14.05 23.64 -7.38
N HIS A 544 13.62 22.37 -7.43
CA HIS A 544 14.02 21.30 -6.52
C HIS A 544 13.82 21.65 -5.03
N ALA A 545 12.76 22.39 -4.72
CA ALA A 545 12.51 22.93 -3.39
C ALA A 545 11.06 23.39 -3.19
N CYS A 546 10.68 23.56 -1.92
CA CYS A 546 9.46 24.27 -1.54
C CYS A 546 9.58 25.76 -1.86
N VAL A 547 8.72 26.27 -2.73
CA VAL A 547 8.78 27.65 -3.22
C VAL A 547 7.75 28.55 -2.56
N GLN A 548 8.17 29.79 -2.28
CA GLN A 548 7.29 30.91 -1.96
C GLN A 548 7.35 31.91 -3.14
N PRO A 549 6.62 31.63 -4.23
CA PRO A 549 6.69 32.38 -5.49
C PRO A 549 6.17 33.82 -5.42
#